data_AF-A0A484AXJ6-F1
#
_entry.id   AF-A0A484AXJ6-F1
#
_cell.length_a   1.000
_cell.length_b   1.000
_cell.length_c   1.000
_cell.angle_alpha   90.00
_cell.angle_beta   90.00
_cell.angle_gamma   90.00
#
_symmetry.space_group_name_H-M   'P 1'
#
loop_
_entity.id
_entity.type
_entity.pdbx_description
1 polymer ?
#
loop_
_entity_poly.entity_id
_entity_poly.type
_entity_poly.pdbx_seq_one_letter_code
_entity_poly.pdbx_strand_id
1 'polypeptide(L)'
;MFVAKILLVCAAVALVSGNPQGFGAPRELSGDDLEESRATLESSLTKLAAGTGPYYRVSRILSASTQVVTGTLNRYKVELIDTNKETKVCDVEIWSRNWLPNGVEVTFDCPNEAKEVRNHSA
;
A
#
# COMPACT_ATOMS: atom_id res chain seq x y z
N MET A 1 54.42 32.15 17.19
CA MET A 1 53.18 31.41 17.56
C MET A 1 52.45 31.06 16.26
N PHE A 2 51.56 30.06 16.30
CA PHE A 2 50.74 29.50 15.20
C PHE A 2 51.27 28.20 14.56
N VAL A 3 51.10 27.11 15.31
CA VAL A 3 51.13 25.74 14.80
C VAL A 3 49.71 25.42 14.32
N ALA A 4 49.52 25.28 13.00
CA ALA A 4 48.24 24.90 12.41
C ALA A 4 47.99 23.40 12.62
N LYS A 5 47.00 23.06 13.46
CA LYS A 5 46.52 21.69 13.65
C LYS A 5 45.57 21.33 12.51
N ILE A 6 46.03 20.49 11.59
CA ILE A 6 45.18 19.88 10.56
C ILE A 6 44.40 18.74 11.22
N LEU A 7 43.14 19.02 11.55
CA LEU A 7 42.15 18.01 11.93
C LEU A 7 41.67 17.33 10.65
N LEU A 8 42.18 16.13 10.39
CA LEU A 8 41.72 15.26 9.31
C LEU A 8 40.38 14.64 9.75
N VAL A 9 39.28 15.25 9.30
CA VAL A 9 37.92 14.79 9.55
C VAL A 9 37.72 13.47 8.79
N CYS A 10 37.55 12.38 9.54
CA CYS A 10 37.09 11.10 9.00
C CYS A 10 35.70 11.28 8.38
N ALA A 11 35.65 11.40 7.07
CA ALA A 11 34.42 11.28 6.31
C ALA A 11 33.91 9.85 6.44
N ALA A 12 32.96 9.63 7.36
CA ALA A 12 32.19 8.41 7.42
C ALA A 12 31.37 8.31 6.12
N VAL A 13 31.80 7.44 5.21
CA VAL A 13 31.03 7.07 4.03
C VAL A 13 29.79 6.33 4.55
N ALA A 14 28.65 7.02 4.57
CA ALA A 14 27.37 6.38 4.78
C ALA A 14 27.09 5.48 3.57
N LEU A 15 27.22 4.17 3.74
CA LEU A 15 26.79 3.19 2.76
C LEU A 15 25.26 3.25 2.69
N VAL A 16 24.73 3.98 1.72
CA VAL A 16 23.32 3.91 1.36
C VAL A 16 23.09 2.55 0.72
N SER A 17 22.65 1.57 1.52
CA SER A 17 22.20 0.27 1.03
C SER A 17 20.84 0.42 0.34
N GLY A 18 20.84 0.92 -0.90
CA GLY A 18 19.68 0.89 -1.76
C GLY A 18 19.47 -0.54 -2.25
N ASN A 19 18.37 -1.19 -1.86
CA ASN A 19 18.00 -2.49 -2.41
C ASN A 19 17.63 -2.26 -3.90
N PRO A 20 18.37 -2.82 -4.89
CA PRO A 20 18.10 -2.54 -6.29
C PRO A 20 16.70 -3.01 -6.66
N GLN A 21 15.80 -2.07 -6.95
CA GLN A 21 14.45 -2.37 -7.39
C GLN A 21 14.49 -2.74 -8.88
N GLY A 22 14.15 -3.99 -9.19
CA GLY A 22 13.93 -4.42 -10.57
C GLY A 22 12.69 -3.76 -11.15
N PHE A 23 12.74 -3.34 -12.41
CA PHE A 23 11.58 -2.78 -13.10
C PHE A 23 10.42 -3.79 -13.10
N GLY A 24 9.26 -3.38 -12.58
CA GLY A 24 8.05 -4.20 -12.52
C GLY A 24 7.99 -5.22 -11.38
N ALA A 25 9.01 -5.33 -10.52
CA ALA A 25 8.92 -6.12 -9.30
C ALA A 25 8.07 -5.39 -8.23
N PRO A 26 7.36 -6.12 -7.35
CA PRO A 26 6.72 -5.51 -6.20
C PRO A 26 7.71 -4.74 -5.34
N ARG A 27 7.32 -3.54 -4.92
CA ARG A 27 8.06 -2.69 -3.99
C ARG A 27 7.28 -2.55 -2.70
N GLU A 28 7.85 -2.99 -1.58
CA GLU A 28 7.31 -2.73 -0.24
C GLU A 28 7.29 -1.23 0.06
N LEU A 29 6.19 -0.77 0.66
CA LEU A 29 5.93 0.63 0.95
C LEU A 29 6.26 0.94 2.42
N SER A 30 6.83 2.12 2.66
CA SER A 30 7.09 2.63 4.01
C SER A 30 7.07 4.16 4.02
N GLY A 31 6.98 4.78 5.20
CA GLY A 31 6.92 6.23 5.34
C GLY A 31 5.74 6.84 4.58
N ASP A 32 6.00 7.94 3.86
CA ASP A 32 4.97 8.69 3.12
C ASP A 32 4.26 7.83 2.06
N ASP A 33 4.99 6.92 1.39
CA ASP A 33 4.41 6.02 0.36
C ASP A 33 3.36 5.07 0.97
N LEU A 34 3.57 4.64 2.22
CA LEU A 34 2.60 3.79 2.92
C LEU A 34 1.34 4.56 3.29
N GLU A 35 1.47 5.83 3.68
CA GLU A 35 0.33 6.68 4.01
C GLU A 35 -0.48 7.09 2.76
N GLU A 36 0.17 7.37 1.63
CA GLU A 36 -0.54 7.57 0.35
C GLU A 36 -1.31 6.30 -0.07
N SER A 37 -0.69 5.14 0.11
CA SER A 37 -1.31 3.86 -0.20
C SER A 37 -2.48 3.55 0.75
N ARG A 38 -2.40 3.94 2.03
CA ARG A 38 -3.53 3.91 2.96
C ARG A 38 -4.70 4.75 2.45
N ALA A 39 -4.45 5.99 2.05
CA ALA A 39 -5.48 6.89 1.54
C ALA A 39 -6.17 6.29 0.29
N THR A 40 -5.40 5.61 -0.56
CA THR A 40 -5.93 4.86 -1.72
C THR A 40 -6.88 3.73 -1.30
N LEU A 41 -6.49 2.94 -0.31
CA LEU A 41 -7.31 1.87 0.25
C LEU A 41 -8.62 2.44 0.85
N GLU A 42 -8.52 3.44 1.72
CA GLU A 42 -9.66 4.06 2.40
C GLU A 42 -10.64 4.73 1.41
N SER A 43 -10.13 5.37 0.37
CA SER A 43 -10.93 5.94 -0.71
C SER A 43 -11.72 4.85 -1.45
N SER A 44 -11.07 3.73 -1.76
CA SER A 44 -11.70 2.60 -2.45
C SER A 44 -12.80 1.97 -1.58
N LEU A 45 -12.54 1.75 -0.29
CA LEU A 45 -13.54 1.27 0.66
C LEU A 45 -14.74 2.21 0.76
N THR A 46 -14.49 3.53 0.80
CA THR A 46 -15.55 4.55 0.85
C THR A 46 -16.42 4.53 -0.40
N LYS A 47 -15.82 4.43 -1.59
CA LYS A 47 -16.55 4.32 -2.86
C LYS A 47 -17.40 3.06 -2.92
N LEU A 48 -16.86 1.93 -2.47
CA LEU A 48 -17.58 0.66 -2.42
C LEU A 48 -18.77 0.71 -1.45
N ALA A 49 -18.57 1.31 -0.27
CA ALA A 49 -19.62 1.51 0.74
C ALA A 49 -20.76 2.43 0.28
N ALA A 50 -20.49 3.38 -0.63
CA ALA A 50 -21.53 4.23 -1.22
C ALA A 50 -22.40 3.50 -2.27
N GLY A 51 -21.93 2.35 -2.77
CA GLY A 51 -22.65 1.50 -3.72
C GLY A 51 -23.17 0.23 -3.05
N THR A 52 -22.97 -0.91 -3.71
CA THR A 52 -23.36 -2.26 -3.22
C THR A 52 -22.17 -3.07 -2.71
N GLY A 53 -21.05 -2.41 -2.40
CA GLY A 53 -19.83 -3.07 -1.91
C GLY A 53 -19.87 -3.33 -0.40
N PRO A 54 -18.93 -4.13 0.12
CA PRO A 54 -18.86 -4.40 1.54
C PRO A 54 -18.44 -3.16 2.32
N TYR A 55 -18.94 -3.05 3.55
CA TYR A 55 -18.57 -1.96 4.45
C TYR A 55 -17.44 -2.42 5.37
N TYR A 56 -16.23 -1.92 5.11
CA TYR A 56 -15.06 -2.13 5.94
C TYR A 56 -14.42 -0.80 6.34
N ARG A 57 -13.75 -0.80 7.50
CA ARG A 57 -12.83 0.28 7.91
C ARG A 57 -11.44 -0.28 8.15
N VAL A 58 -10.42 0.51 7.84
CA VAL A 58 -9.04 0.15 8.14
C VAL A 58 -8.76 0.38 9.63
N SER A 59 -8.38 -0.67 10.35
CA SER A 59 -7.81 -0.56 11.71
C SER A 59 -6.31 -0.32 11.62
N ARG A 60 -5.59 -1.19 10.88
CA ARG A 60 -4.13 -1.16 10.79
C ARG A 60 -3.66 -1.82 9.50
N ILE A 61 -2.71 -1.20 8.81
CA ILE A 61 -1.98 -1.83 7.71
C ILE A 61 -0.76 -2.54 8.29
N LEU A 62 -0.62 -3.84 8.04
CA LEU A 62 0.50 -4.65 8.51
C LEU A 62 1.67 -4.61 7.52
N SER A 63 1.36 -4.68 6.23
CA SER A 63 2.31 -4.47 5.13
C SER A 63 1.57 -4.01 3.88
N ALA A 64 2.27 -3.30 3.00
CA ALA A 64 1.73 -2.93 1.70
C ALA A 64 2.85 -2.93 0.66
N SER A 65 2.53 -3.36 -0.55
CA SER A 65 3.41 -3.27 -1.70
C SER A 65 2.70 -2.69 -2.92
N THR A 66 3.47 -2.09 -3.81
CA THR A 66 2.98 -1.63 -5.11
C THR A 66 3.77 -2.27 -6.24
N GLN A 67 3.09 -2.54 -7.35
CA GLN A 67 3.70 -3.12 -8.54
C GLN A 67 3.09 -2.50 -9.80
N VAL A 68 3.93 -2.04 -10.71
CA VAL A 68 3.50 -1.59 -12.04
C VAL A 68 3.37 -2.80 -12.96
N VAL A 69 2.20 -2.96 -13.55
CA VAL A 69 1.85 -4.03 -14.50
C VAL A 69 1.12 -3.39 -15.70
N THR A 70 0.03 -3.97 -16.20
CA THR A 70 -0.97 -3.23 -16.98
C THR A 70 -1.81 -2.38 -16.03
N GLY A 71 -1.19 -1.34 -15.47
CA GLY A 71 -1.76 -0.46 -14.43
C GLY A 71 -0.95 -0.49 -13.15
N THR A 72 -1.56 -0.11 -12.05
CA THR A 72 -0.94 -0.17 -10.72
C THR A 72 -1.67 -1.19 -9.87
N LEU A 73 -0.92 -2.15 -9.32
CA LEU A 73 -1.43 -3.15 -8.40
C LEU A 73 -0.87 -2.86 -7.01
N ASN A 74 -1.75 -2.45 -6.10
CA ASN A 74 -1.42 -2.32 -4.68
C ASN A 74 -1.91 -3.55 -3.93
N ARG A 75 -1.05 -4.13 -3.10
CA ARG A 75 -1.38 -5.27 -2.23
C ARG A 75 -1.22 -4.86 -0.78
N TYR A 76 -2.19 -5.22 0.03
CA TYR A 76 -2.24 -4.89 1.45
C TYR A 76 -2.45 -6.15 2.25
N LYS A 77 -1.66 -6.33 3.30
CA LYS A 77 -2.04 -7.17 4.43
C LYS A 77 -2.57 -6.23 5.51
N VAL A 78 -3.88 -6.26 5.75
CA VAL A 78 -4.56 -5.20 6.50
C VAL A 78 -5.56 -5.78 7.49
N GLU A 79 -5.60 -5.19 8.68
CA GLU A 79 -6.62 -5.42 9.67
C GLU A 79 -7.84 -4.53 9.36
N LEU A 80 -8.96 -5.16 9.01
CA LEU A 80 -10.23 -4.54 8.68
C LEU A 80 -11.24 -4.74 9.83
N ILE A 81 -12.07 -3.73 10.04
CA ILE A 81 -13.23 -3.76 10.94
C ILE A 81 -14.48 -3.83 10.08
N ASP A 82 -15.33 -4.84 10.29
CA ASP A 82 -16.58 -5.00 9.57
C ASP A 82 -17.78 -4.29 10.26
N THR A 83 -18.97 -4.48 9.72
CA THR A 83 -20.22 -3.87 10.24
C THR A 83 -20.60 -4.38 11.63
N ASN A 84 -20.16 -5.58 12.01
CA ASN A 84 -20.38 -6.17 13.33
C ASN A 84 -19.33 -5.71 14.35
N LYS A 85 -18.40 -4.82 13.93
CA LYS A 85 -17.23 -4.37 14.69
C LYS A 85 -16.24 -5.52 14.96
N GLU A 86 -16.32 -6.58 14.17
CA GLU A 86 -15.34 -7.65 14.24
C GLU A 86 -14.11 -7.28 13.44
N THR A 87 -12.95 -7.57 14.02
CA THR A 87 -11.65 -7.26 13.44
C THR A 87 -11.08 -8.53 12.80
N LYS A 88 -10.64 -8.42 11.55
CA LYS A 88 -10.02 -9.54 10.82
C LYS A 88 -8.86 -9.06 9.97
N VAL A 89 -7.84 -9.90 9.81
CA VAL A 89 -6.70 -9.62 8.93
C VAL A 89 -7.00 -10.21 7.56
N CYS A 90 -7.09 -9.36 6.53
CA CYS A 90 -7.34 -9.75 5.16
C CYS A 90 -6.16 -9.37 4.27
N ASP A 91 -6.01 -10.11 3.17
CA ASP A 91 -5.23 -9.68 2.03
C ASP A 91 -6.17 -8.93 1.07
N VAL A 92 -5.85 -7.67 0.80
CA VAL A 92 -6.63 -6.82 -0.11
C VAL A 92 -5.76 -6.44 -1.29
N GLU A 93 -6.27 -6.62 -2.50
CA GLU A 93 -5.60 -6.18 -3.72
C GLU A 93 -6.44 -5.10 -4.40
N ILE A 94 -5.80 -4.00 -4.80
CA ILE A 94 -6.40 -2.93 -5.59
C ILE A 94 -5.66 -2.84 -6.91
N TRP A 95 -6.34 -3.18 -8.00
CA TRP A 95 -5.80 -3.05 -9.35
C TRP A 95 -6.45 -1.87 -10.07
N SER A 96 -5.68 -0.79 -10.22
CA SER A 96 -6.11 0.45 -10.83
C SER A 96 -5.69 0.53 -12.29
N ARG A 97 -6.70 0.59 -13.18
CA ARG A 97 -6.57 0.80 -14.62
C ARG A 97 -7.38 2.02 -15.03
N ASN A 98 -6.85 3.21 -14.72
CA ASN A 98 -7.60 4.48 -14.80
C ASN A 98 -8.13 4.83 -16.20
N TRP A 99 -7.66 4.16 -17.26
CA TRP A 99 -8.15 4.31 -18.64
C TRP A 99 -9.40 3.46 -18.96
N LEU A 100 -9.86 2.61 -18.03
CA LEU A 100 -11.07 1.79 -18.19
C LEU A 100 -12.24 2.36 -17.37
N PRO A 101 -13.48 2.28 -17.89
CA PRO A 101 -14.68 2.52 -17.08
C PRO A 101 -14.76 1.46 -15.97
N ASN A 102 -15.03 1.87 -14.74
CA ASN A 102 -14.95 1.01 -13.55
C ASN A 102 -13.58 0.29 -13.43
N GLY A 103 -12.51 0.98 -13.84
CA GLY A 103 -11.18 0.41 -13.98
C GLY A 103 -10.44 0.11 -12.67
N VAL A 104 -11.04 0.41 -11.51
CA VAL A 104 -10.49 0.02 -10.21
C VAL A 104 -11.19 -1.26 -9.76
N GLU A 105 -10.42 -2.32 -9.62
CA GLU A 105 -10.86 -3.61 -9.09
C GLU A 105 -10.28 -3.82 -7.70
N VAL A 106 -11.12 -4.17 -6.75
CA VAL A 106 -10.76 -4.44 -5.36
C VAL A 106 -11.11 -5.88 -5.05
N THR A 107 -10.11 -6.67 -4.67
CA THR A 107 -10.26 -8.06 -4.26
C THR A 107 -10.03 -8.16 -2.76
N PHE A 108 -10.99 -8.75 -2.06
CA PHE A 108 -10.91 -9.06 -0.64
C PHE A 108 -10.70 -10.56 -0.45
N ASP A 109 -9.61 -10.93 0.20
CA ASP A 109 -9.31 -12.29 0.62
C ASP A 109 -9.22 -12.31 2.15
N CYS A 110 -10.37 -12.57 2.79
CA CYS A 110 -10.51 -12.60 4.24
C CYS A 110 -10.62 -14.05 4.73
N PRO A 111 -10.05 -14.40 5.91
CA PRO A 111 -10.10 -15.75 6.45
C PRO A 111 -11.53 -16.26 6.64
N ASN A 112 -11.80 -17.50 6.21
CA ASN A 112 -13.09 -18.18 6.33
C ASN A 112 -14.25 -17.51 5.55
N GLU A 113 -13.93 -16.63 4.61
CA GLU A 113 -14.89 -15.98 3.72
C GLU A 113 -14.59 -16.37 2.26
N ALA A 114 -15.59 -16.29 1.39
CA ALA A 114 -15.34 -16.44 -0.04
C ALA A 114 -14.64 -15.18 -0.56
N LYS A 115 -13.63 -15.35 -1.42
CA LYS A 115 -12.97 -14.23 -2.10
C LYS A 115 -14.00 -13.35 -2.80
N GLU A 116 -14.01 -12.07 -2.48
CA GLU A 116 -14.96 -11.09 -3.01
C GLU A 116 -14.24 -10.12 -3.94
N VAL A 117 -14.77 -9.94 -5.15
CA VAL A 117 -14.25 -8.97 -6.13
C VAL A 117 -15.30 -7.90 -6.39
N ARG A 118 -14.87 -6.64 -6.33
CA ARG A 118 -15.71 -5.46 -6.57
C ARG A 118 -15.00 -4.47 -7.48
N ASN A 119 -15.77 -3.69 -8.23
CA ASN A 119 -15.23 -2.68 -9.12
C ASN A 119 -15.87 -1.32 -8.81
N HIS A 120 -15.10 -0.26 -8.99
CA HIS A 120 -15.60 1.11 -8.97
C HIS A 120 -14.82 1.99 -9.95
N SER A 121 -15.34 3.18 -10.23
CA SER A 121 -14.65 4.17 -11.04
C SER A 121 -13.43 4.76 -10.31
N ALA A 122 -12.40 5.13 -11.08
CA ALA A 122 -11.20 5.81 -10.58
C ALA A 122 -11.53 7.10 -9.81
#